data_AF-A0A7S2PD33-F1
#
_entry.id   AF-A0A7S2PD33-F1
#
_cell.length_a   1.000
_cell.length_b   1.000
_cell.length_c   1.000
_cell.angle_alpha   90.00
_cell.angle_beta   90.00
_cell.angle_gamma   90.00
#
_symmetry.space_group_name_H-M   'P 1'
#
loop_
_entity.id
_entity.type
_entity.pdbx_description
1 polymer ?
#
loop_
_entity_poly.entity_id
_entity_poly.type
_entity_poly.pdbx_seq_one_letter_code
_entity_poly.pdbx_strand_id
1 'polypeptide(L)'
;MNDLVKNVISMEGFQRVDSDAKGLADELSEFLPGLSGAPQAFGGTPSGINWIHANDHFVCRRAHGIPLSAFSDYEGTSDEDEVERLLESWATPVCSHLSWRFREWYACPKLVAAIAAPPFQEMLDQMIDVTSMGADERRPFVVYSAHDVTLLALLYAIGADFLVSGEDCGGRDMVEGTGGTHSHMVEGSISNSSQHSMSSWRWWPDYSSAIAFELVRLNKGHEYGDTTHIIRVILNGRTLCLLPRLSTDDEGILKDQPPCSRQRFGAVSEGQSQMLSLSDFAQIISVLEQSSYASTNEDGGVYNGTKVGVEGG
;
A
#
# COMPACT_ATOMS: atom_id res chain seq x y z
N MET A 1 -14.78 -4.78 8.12
CA MET A 1 -13.96 -4.08 7.10
C MET A 1 -14.66 -2.84 6.57
N ASN A 2 -15.87 -2.94 6.02
CA ASN A 2 -16.64 -1.79 5.49
C ASN A 2 -16.77 -0.63 6.51
N ASP A 3 -17.06 -0.94 7.77
CA ASP A 3 -17.22 0.10 8.79
C ASP A 3 -15.90 0.78 9.15
N LEU A 4 -14.77 0.07 9.07
CA LEU A 4 -13.44 0.67 9.29
C LEU A 4 -13.13 1.71 8.21
N VAL A 5 -13.42 1.38 6.94
CA VAL A 5 -13.24 2.31 5.81
C VAL A 5 -14.18 3.51 5.94
N LYS A 6 -15.46 3.29 6.29
CA LYS A 6 -16.44 4.36 6.52
C LYS A 6 -16.01 5.30 7.65
N ASN A 7 -15.46 4.76 8.73
CA ASN A 7 -14.98 5.56 9.86
C ASN A 7 -13.85 6.51 9.40
N VAL A 8 -12.88 6.01 8.62
CA VAL A 8 -11.82 6.87 8.06
C VAL A 8 -12.41 7.93 7.12
N ILE A 9 -13.31 7.54 6.22
CA ILE A 9 -13.97 8.48 5.29
C ILE A 9 -14.71 9.58 6.07
N SER A 10 -15.33 9.26 7.20
CA SER A 10 -16.08 10.22 8.02
C SER A 10 -15.22 11.25 8.76
N MET A 11 -13.90 11.08 8.79
CA MET A 11 -12.99 12.03 9.45
C MET A 11 -12.98 13.38 8.73
N GLU A 12 -13.00 14.47 9.49
CA GLU A 12 -13.03 15.85 8.95
C GLU A 12 -11.87 16.13 7.99
N GLY A 13 -10.66 15.67 8.33
CA GLY A 13 -9.47 15.80 7.48
C GLY A 13 -9.63 15.11 6.13
N PHE A 14 -10.21 13.90 6.13
CA PHE A 14 -10.47 13.16 4.90
C PHE A 14 -11.54 13.86 4.06
N GLN A 15 -12.66 14.25 4.68
CA GLN A 15 -13.75 14.95 4.00
C GLN A 15 -13.26 16.23 3.33
N ARG A 16 -12.42 17.01 4.02
CA ARG A 16 -11.85 18.26 3.48
C ARG A 16 -10.99 18.00 2.25
N VAL A 17 -9.98 17.13 2.35
CA VAL A 17 -9.05 16.87 1.24
C VAL A 17 -9.76 16.20 0.05
N ASP A 18 -10.69 15.28 0.29
CA ASP A 18 -11.48 14.69 -0.79
C ASP A 18 -12.45 15.70 -1.44
N SER A 19 -12.95 16.68 -0.69
CA SER A 19 -13.74 17.79 -1.25
C SER A 19 -12.90 18.69 -2.16
N ASP A 20 -11.64 18.94 -1.81
CA ASP A 20 -10.72 19.75 -2.63
C ASP A 20 -10.45 19.09 -4.01
N ALA A 21 -10.53 17.76 -4.08
CA ALA A 21 -10.40 17.00 -5.34
C ALA A 21 -11.66 17.03 -6.22
N LYS A 22 -12.74 17.69 -5.79
CA LYS A 22 -14.01 17.75 -6.52
C LYS A 22 -13.88 18.43 -7.89
N GLY A 23 -13.08 19.48 -8.02
CA GLY A 23 -12.89 20.16 -9.30
C GLY A 23 -12.33 19.21 -10.38
N LEU A 24 -11.28 18.48 -10.03
CA LEU A 24 -10.71 17.44 -10.89
C LEU A 24 -11.72 16.32 -11.20
N ALA A 25 -12.52 15.90 -10.21
CA ALA A 25 -13.53 14.88 -10.41
C ALA A 25 -14.65 15.31 -11.38
N ASP A 26 -15.09 16.57 -11.27
CA ASP A 26 -16.10 17.17 -12.14
C ASP A 26 -15.56 17.29 -13.58
N GLU A 27 -14.31 17.73 -13.76
CA GLU A 27 -13.62 17.77 -15.06
C GLU A 27 -13.47 16.37 -15.67
N LEU A 28 -12.97 15.38 -14.92
CA LEU A 28 -12.83 14.01 -15.40
C LEU A 28 -14.16 13.41 -15.85
N SER A 29 -15.25 13.73 -15.14
CA SER A 29 -16.58 13.23 -15.46
C SER A 29 -17.13 13.75 -16.79
N GLU A 30 -16.65 14.89 -17.27
CA GLU A 30 -17.00 15.43 -18.58
C GLU A 30 -16.44 14.57 -19.72
N PHE A 31 -15.20 14.09 -19.57
CA PHE A 31 -14.51 13.28 -20.57
C PHE A 31 -14.77 11.78 -20.39
N LEU A 32 -15.05 11.36 -19.16
CA LEU A 32 -15.28 9.97 -18.75
C LEU A 32 -16.66 9.86 -18.09
N PRO A 33 -17.76 9.93 -18.86
CA PRO A 33 -19.12 10.02 -18.30
C PRO A 33 -19.50 8.80 -17.44
N GLY A 34 -18.84 7.65 -17.65
CA GLY A 34 -19.01 6.45 -16.81
C GLY A 34 -18.54 6.60 -15.36
N LEU A 35 -17.81 7.67 -15.01
CA LEU A 35 -17.45 8.00 -13.62
C LEU A 35 -18.61 8.63 -12.85
N SER A 36 -19.47 9.37 -13.56
CA SER A 36 -20.66 9.99 -12.97
C SER A 36 -21.73 8.95 -12.67
N GLY A 37 -22.15 8.88 -11.41
CA GLY A 37 -23.17 7.92 -10.96
C GLY A 37 -22.69 6.48 -10.89
N ALA A 38 -21.38 6.23 -11.04
CA ALA A 38 -20.79 4.93 -10.75
C ALA A 38 -21.10 4.54 -9.30
N PRO A 39 -21.38 3.24 -9.03
CA PRO A 39 -21.60 2.75 -7.67
C PRO A 39 -20.46 3.20 -6.76
N GLN A 40 -20.81 4.01 -5.76
CA GLN A 40 -19.86 4.47 -4.78
C GLN A 40 -19.71 3.41 -3.71
N ALA A 41 -18.51 2.86 -3.59
CA ALA A 41 -18.19 2.01 -2.46
C ALA A 41 -18.28 2.84 -1.16
N PHE A 42 -18.72 2.20 -0.08
CA PHE A 42 -18.68 2.75 1.29
C PHE A 42 -19.53 4.00 1.57
N GLY A 43 -20.54 4.31 0.74
CA GLY A 43 -21.52 5.37 1.03
C GLY A 43 -21.25 6.72 0.35
N GLY A 44 -20.33 6.77 -0.61
CA GLY A 44 -20.00 8.00 -1.33
C GLY A 44 -18.86 8.76 -0.68
N THR A 45 -18.16 9.56 -1.48
CA THR A 45 -17.17 10.53 -1.01
C THR A 45 -17.49 11.92 -1.55
N PRO A 46 -17.03 13.00 -0.90
CA PRO A 46 -17.34 14.38 -1.30
C PRO A 46 -17.03 14.73 -2.76
N SER A 47 -15.96 14.15 -3.30
CA SER A 47 -15.58 14.26 -4.73
C SER A 47 -16.61 13.69 -5.70
N GLY A 48 -17.52 12.82 -5.26
CA GLY A 48 -18.65 12.34 -6.04
C GLY A 48 -18.35 11.27 -7.09
N ILE A 49 -17.08 10.87 -7.27
CA ILE A 49 -16.66 9.84 -8.22
C ILE A 49 -15.96 8.67 -7.53
N ASN A 50 -15.94 7.52 -8.21
CA ASN A 50 -15.14 6.38 -7.78
C ASN A 50 -13.71 6.52 -8.34
N TRP A 51 -12.77 6.92 -7.48
CA TRP A 51 -11.37 7.15 -7.87
C TRP A 51 -10.62 5.88 -8.28
N ILE A 52 -11.08 4.70 -7.86
CA ILE A 52 -10.51 3.42 -8.36
C ILE A 52 -10.79 3.32 -9.85
N HIS A 53 -12.05 3.51 -10.26
CA HIS A 53 -12.42 3.48 -11.68
C HIS A 53 -11.74 4.59 -12.50
N ALA A 54 -11.57 5.78 -11.91
CA ALA A 54 -10.85 6.88 -12.56
C ALA A 54 -9.38 6.51 -12.80
N ASN A 55 -8.70 5.93 -11.81
CA ASN A 55 -7.32 5.49 -11.95
C ASN A 55 -7.18 4.31 -12.92
N ASP A 56 -8.10 3.34 -12.85
CA ASP A 56 -8.14 2.18 -13.75
C ASP A 56 -8.19 2.59 -15.21
N HIS A 57 -8.89 3.67 -15.55
CA HIS A 57 -8.90 4.21 -16.91
C HIS A 57 -7.48 4.44 -17.44
N PHE A 58 -6.62 5.11 -16.66
CA PHE A 58 -5.25 5.41 -17.06
C PHE A 58 -4.36 4.16 -17.04
N VAL A 59 -4.43 3.39 -15.95
CA VAL A 59 -3.57 2.21 -15.75
C VAL A 59 -3.86 1.12 -16.79
N CYS A 60 -5.13 0.80 -17.05
CA CYS A 60 -5.53 -0.19 -18.06
C CYS A 60 -5.08 0.21 -19.45
N ARG A 61 -5.41 1.44 -19.85
CA ARG A 61 -5.15 1.89 -21.23
C ARG A 61 -3.66 1.95 -21.53
N ARG A 62 -2.87 2.46 -20.59
CA ARG A 62 -1.41 2.45 -20.72
C ARG A 62 -0.86 1.03 -20.83
N ALA A 63 -1.31 0.11 -19.98
CA ALA A 63 -0.87 -1.29 -20.02
C ALA A 63 -1.23 -2.00 -21.33
N HIS A 64 -2.35 -1.63 -21.96
CA HIS A 64 -2.78 -2.17 -23.24
C HIS A 64 -2.27 -1.39 -24.47
N GLY A 65 -1.53 -0.29 -24.28
CA GLY A 65 -1.09 0.57 -25.37
C GLY A 65 -2.25 1.21 -26.14
N ILE A 66 -3.37 1.47 -25.46
CA ILE A 66 -4.58 2.09 -26.01
C ILE A 66 -4.54 3.59 -25.67
N PRO A 67 -4.80 4.50 -26.62
CA PRO A 67 -4.95 5.94 -26.33
C PRO A 67 -6.01 6.19 -25.25
N LEU A 68 -5.82 7.21 -24.41
CA LEU A 68 -6.75 7.57 -23.32
C LEU A 68 -8.12 7.96 -23.86
N SER A 69 -8.15 8.67 -24.98
CA SER A 69 -9.35 9.14 -25.69
C SER A 69 -10.04 8.05 -26.54
N ALA A 70 -9.43 6.88 -26.76
CA ALA A 70 -10.05 5.85 -27.62
C ALA A 70 -11.40 5.38 -27.06
N PHE A 71 -12.37 5.05 -27.92
CA PHE A 71 -13.74 4.69 -27.56
C PHE A 71 -14.53 5.80 -26.83
N SER A 72 -14.09 7.05 -26.93
CA SER A 72 -14.85 8.22 -26.47
C SER A 72 -15.51 8.95 -27.65
N ASP A 73 -16.35 9.95 -27.34
CA ASP A 73 -16.95 10.83 -28.35
C ASP A 73 -15.91 11.68 -29.11
N TYR A 74 -14.65 11.70 -28.64
CA TYR A 74 -13.55 12.44 -29.24
C TYR A 74 -12.71 11.61 -30.23
N GLU A 75 -12.89 10.29 -30.30
CA GLU A 75 -12.12 9.41 -31.20
C GLU A 75 -12.38 9.77 -32.68
N GLY A 76 -11.31 10.08 -33.42
CA GLY A 76 -11.38 10.49 -34.83
C GLY A 76 -11.86 11.93 -35.06
N THR A 77 -12.02 12.73 -34.01
CA THR A 77 -12.40 14.15 -34.11
C THR A 77 -11.18 15.06 -34.27
N SER A 78 -11.38 16.34 -34.61
CA SER A 78 -10.27 17.32 -34.66
C SER A 78 -9.62 17.57 -33.31
N ASP A 79 -10.34 17.26 -32.22
CA ASP A 79 -9.97 17.63 -30.87
C ASP A 79 -9.29 16.46 -30.13
N GLU A 80 -9.21 15.28 -30.76
CA GLU A 80 -8.65 14.04 -30.18
C GLU A 80 -7.26 14.25 -29.56
N ASP A 81 -6.34 14.88 -30.31
CA ASP A 81 -4.97 15.17 -29.84
C ASP A 81 -4.93 16.13 -28.63
N GLU A 82 -5.89 17.05 -28.53
CA GLU A 82 -5.98 17.98 -27.41
C GLU A 82 -6.54 17.28 -26.16
N VAL A 83 -7.60 16.48 -26.34
CA VAL A 83 -8.20 15.67 -25.28
C VAL A 83 -7.21 14.63 -24.75
N GLU A 84 -6.45 13.98 -25.62
CA GLU A 84 -5.41 13.02 -25.22
C GLU A 84 -4.38 13.68 -24.29
N ARG A 85 -3.85 14.85 -24.66
CA ARG A 85 -2.91 15.62 -23.83
C ARG A 85 -3.52 16.05 -22.50
N LEU A 86 -4.79 16.44 -22.50
CA LEU A 86 -5.50 16.83 -21.30
C LEU A 86 -5.67 15.64 -20.34
N LEU A 87 -6.16 14.50 -20.84
CA LEU A 87 -6.29 13.26 -20.07
C LEU A 87 -4.93 12.81 -19.52
N GLU A 88 -3.87 12.85 -20.34
CA GLU A 88 -2.52 12.49 -19.92
C GLU A 88 -2.02 13.38 -18.77
N SER A 89 -2.37 14.67 -18.79
CA SER A 89 -2.03 15.61 -17.70
C SER A 89 -2.73 15.28 -16.36
N TRP A 90 -3.87 14.61 -16.39
CA TRP A 90 -4.65 14.23 -15.20
C TRP A 90 -4.27 12.88 -14.60
N ALA A 91 -3.54 12.02 -15.33
CA ALA A 91 -3.16 10.69 -14.84
C ALA A 91 -2.42 10.75 -13.48
N THR A 92 -1.47 11.68 -13.34
CA THR A 92 -0.71 11.88 -12.09
C THR A 92 -1.58 12.39 -10.94
N PRO A 93 -2.34 13.49 -11.09
CA PRO A 93 -3.28 13.93 -10.05
C PRO A 93 -4.26 12.84 -9.58
N VAL A 94 -4.81 12.06 -10.52
CA VAL A 94 -5.75 10.96 -10.21
C VAL A 94 -5.09 9.87 -9.38
N CYS A 95 -3.94 9.36 -9.85
CA CYS A 95 -3.17 8.34 -9.12
C CYS A 95 -2.73 8.85 -7.75
N SER A 96 -2.30 10.11 -7.66
CA SER A 96 -1.92 10.74 -6.39
C SER A 96 -3.09 10.79 -5.42
N HIS A 97 -4.26 11.25 -5.85
CA HIS A 97 -5.42 11.32 -4.96
C HIS A 97 -5.87 9.94 -4.49
N LEU A 98 -5.90 8.95 -5.40
CA LEU A 98 -6.22 7.57 -5.04
C LEU A 98 -5.21 7.01 -4.02
N SER A 99 -3.92 7.21 -4.27
CA SER A 99 -2.86 6.74 -3.36
C SER A 99 -2.96 7.39 -1.98
N TRP A 100 -3.28 8.70 -1.92
CA TRP A 100 -3.57 9.39 -0.66
C TRP A 100 -4.76 8.75 0.06
N ARG A 101 -5.88 8.46 -0.63
CA ARG A 101 -7.04 7.81 0.00
C ARG A 101 -6.66 6.49 0.66
N PHE A 102 -5.89 5.65 -0.04
CA PHE A 102 -5.42 4.38 0.51
C PHE A 102 -4.40 4.55 1.65
N ARG A 103 -3.56 5.59 1.60
CA ARG A 103 -2.69 5.96 2.73
C ARG A 103 -3.49 6.28 3.98
N GLU A 104 -4.57 7.05 3.86
CA GLU A 104 -5.45 7.36 4.99
C GLU A 104 -6.19 6.11 5.49
N TRP A 105 -6.67 5.25 4.58
CA TRP A 105 -7.31 3.99 4.96
C TRP A 105 -6.34 3.08 5.71
N TYR A 106 -5.12 2.93 5.22
CA TYR A 106 -4.09 2.08 5.82
C TYR A 106 -3.35 2.76 6.98
N ALA A 107 -3.65 4.01 7.31
CA ALA A 107 -3.32 4.57 8.61
C ALA A 107 -4.13 3.89 9.74
N CYS A 108 -5.27 3.26 9.43
CA CYS A 108 -6.05 2.48 10.39
C CYS A 108 -5.40 1.10 10.63
N PRO A 109 -4.81 0.83 11.80
CA PRO A 109 -4.09 -0.43 12.04
C PRO A 109 -5.00 -1.65 11.94
N LYS A 110 -6.26 -1.52 12.40
CA LYS A 110 -7.28 -2.57 12.30
C LYS A 110 -7.60 -2.95 10.86
N LEU A 111 -7.64 -1.97 9.96
CA LEU A 111 -7.93 -2.24 8.56
C LEU A 111 -6.76 -2.98 7.91
N VAL A 112 -5.54 -2.50 8.14
CA VAL A 112 -4.31 -3.16 7.64
C VAL A 112 -4.21 -4.57 8.20
N ALA A 113 -4.42 -4.75 9.50
CA ALA A 113 -4.36 -6.06 10.15
C ALA A 113 -5.39 -7.04 9.60
N ALA A 114 -6.63 -6.60 9.38
CA ALA A 114 -7.69 -7.44 8.82
C ALA A 114 -7.38 -7.96 7.41
N ILE A 115 -6.51 -7.27 6.66
CA ILE A 115 -6.14 -7.63 5.29
C ILE A 115 -4.81 -8.40 5.28
N ALA A 116 -3.79 -7.90 5.99
CA ALA A 116 -2.42 -8.36 5.89
C ALA A 116 -2.05 -9.47 6.89
N ALA A 117 -2.65 -9.51 8.09
CA ALA A 117 -2.25 -10.49 9.10
C ALA A 117 -2.52 -11.94 8.67
N PRO A 118 -3.69 -12.30 8.11
CA PRO A 118 -3.94 -13.68 7.68
C PRO A 118 -2.93 -14.22 6.64
N PRO A 119 -2.65 -13.54 5.50
CA PRO A 119 -1.67 -14.04 4.55
C PRO A 119 -0.24 -14.00 5.10
N PHE A 120 0.10 -13.07 6.00
CA PHE A 120 1.41 -13.07 6.65
C PHE A 120 1.60 -14.25 7.58
N GLN A 121 0.59 -14.61 8.37
CA GLN A 121 0.63 -15.78 9.24
C GLN A 121 0.80 -17.06 8.42
N GLU A 122 0.03 -17.22 7.34
CA GLU A 122 0.18 -18.36 6.43
C GLU A 122 1.59 -18.44 5.83
N MET A 123 2.15 -17.32 5.36
CA MET A 123 3.51 -17.27 4.84
C MET A 123 4.56 -17.59 5.91
N LEU A 124 4.39 -17.08 7.14
CA LEU A 124 5.30 -17.36 8.25
C LEU A 124 5.32 -18.85 8.58
N ASP A 125 4.15 -19.48 8.71
CA ASP A 125 4.03 -20.90 9.04
C ASP A 125 4.73 -21.76 7.97
N GLN A 126 4.50 -21.46 6.69
CA GLN A 126 5.19 -22.14 5.58
C GLN A 126 6.71 -21.95 5.64
N MET A 127 7.19 -20.74 5.96
CA MET A 127 8.63 -20.48 6.07
C MET A 127 9.26 -21.20 7.26
N ILE A 128 8.56 -21.29 8.40
CA ILE A 128 9.01 -22.04 9.58
C ILE A 128 9.14 -23.51 9.24
N ASP A 129 8.13 -24.11 8.59
CA ASP A 129 8.17 -25.52 8.17
C ASP A 129 9.40 -25.79 7.29
N VAL A 130 9.70 -24.89 6.35
CA VAL A 130 10.88 -24.99 5.46
C VAL A 130 12.21 -25.03 6.22
N THR A 131 12.32 -24.36 7.38
CA THR A 131 13.56 -24.40 8.18
C THR A 131 13.87 -25.79 8.75
N SER A 132 12.85 -26.64 8.89
CA SER A 132 12.98 -28.00 9.41
C SER A 132 13.22 -29.05 8.32
N MET A 133 13.03 -28.70 7.05
CA MET A 133 13.17 -29.61 5.91
C MET A 133 14.62 -30.04 5.67
N GLY A 134 14.81 -31.32 5.31
CA GLY A 134 16.10 -31.88 4.91
C GLY A 134 16.70 -31.17 3.69
N ALA A 135 18.01 -31.29 3.48
CA ALA A 135 18.70 -30.61 2.36
C ALA A 135 18.22 -31.10 0.97
N ASP A 136 17.78 -32.35 0.88
CA ASP A 136 17.38 -32.99 -0.38
C ASP A 136 15.89 -32.78 -0.73
N GLU A 137 15.12 -32.13 0.16
CA GLU A 137 13.70 -31.91 -0.07
C GLU A 137 13.45 -30.71 -0.99
N ARG A 138 12.48 -30.83 -1.90
CA ARG A 138 12.10 -29.73 -2.80
C ARG A 138 11.47 -28.60 -1.99
N ARG A 139 12.05 -27.40 -2.04
CA ARG A 139 11.50 -26.22 -1.39
C ARG A 139 10.23 -25.73 -2.09
N PRO A 140 9.19 -25.32 -1.33
CA PRO A 140 7.95 -24.82 -1.90
C PRO A 140 8.16 -23.48 -2.60
N PHE A 141 7.39 -23.25 -3.65
CA PHE A 141 7.24 -21.95 -4.31
C PHE A 141 5.75 -21.69 -4.42
N VAL A 142 5.25 -20.76 -3.61
CA VAL A 142 3.81 -20.49 -3.47
C VAL A 142 3.48 -19.17 -4.14
N VAL A 143 2.44 -19.18 -4.95
CA VAL A 143 2.00 -18.02 -5.73
C VAL A 143 0.58 -17.69 -5.33
N TYR A 144 0.37 -16.45 -4.87
CA TYR A 144 -0.94 -15.90 -4.57
C TYR A 144 -1.31 -14.91 -5.67
N SER A 145 -2.48 -15.10 -6.28
CA SER A 145 -3.08 -14.09 -7.17
C SER A 145 -3.87 -13.12 -6.30
N ALA A 146 -3.58 -11.83 -6.42
CA ALA A 146 -4.18 -10.81 -5.58
C ALA A 146 -4.48 -9.53 -6.38
N HIS A 147 -5.24 -8.64 -5.77
CA HIS A 147 -5.50 -7.31 -6.32
C HIS A 147 -4.38 -6.34 -5.91
N ASP A 148 -4.24 -5.26 -6.67
CA ASP A 148 -3.36 -4.12 -6.36
C ASP A 148 -3.53 -3.61 -4.92
N VAL A 149 -4.78 -3.48 -4.45
CA VAL A 149 -5.10 -3.09 -3.08
C VAL A 149 -4.55 -4.07 -2.03
N THR A 150 -4.46 -5.36 -2.36
CA THR A 150 -3.85 -6.36 -1.47
C THR A 150 -2.35 -6.13 -1.38
N LEU A 151 -1.67 -5.96 -2.52
CA LEU A 151 -0.23 -5.66 -2.54
C LEU A 151 0.07 -4.40 -1.72
N LEU A 152 -0.72 -3.36 -1.91
CA LEU A 152 -0.58 -2.10 -1.18
C LEU A 152 -0.73 -2.32 0.33
N ALA A 153 -1.77 -3.04 0.77
CA ALA A 153 -1.96 -3.36 2.19
C ALA A 153 -0.77 -4.12 2.80
N LEU A 154 -0.21 -5.11 2.09
CA LEU A 154 0.96 -5.85 2.55
C LEU A 154 2.19 -4.94 2.67
N LEU A 155 2.42 -4.05 1.71
CA LEU A 155 3.52 -3.09 1.74
C LEU A 155 3.40 -2.09 2.91
N TYR A 156 2.19 -1.60 3.18
CA TYR A 156 1.93 -0.78 4.38
C TYR A 156 2.18 -1.56 5.67
N ALA A 157 1.74 -2.82 5.73
CA ALA A 157 1.87 -3.67 6.91
C ALA A 157 3.34 -3.96 7.29
N ILE A 158 4.22 -4.16 6.31
CA ILE A 158 5.67 -4.35 6.54
C ILE A 158 6.45 -3.04 6.63
N GLY A 159 5.77 -1.89 6.52
CA GLY A 159 6.42 -0.59 6.63
C GLY A 159 7.32 -0.23 5.46
N ALA A 160 6.98 -0.61 4.22
CA ALA A 160 7.81 -0.31 3.04
C ALA A 160 8.16 1.18 2.95
N ASP A 161 9.44 1.50 2.92
CA ASP A 161 9.94 2.85 3.21
C ASP A 161 9.42 3.94 2.27
N PHE A 162 9.36 3.63 0.97
CA PHE A 162 8.93 4.56 -0.07
C PHE A 162 7.47 4.99 0.05
N LEU A 163 6.62 4.16 0.65
CA LEU A 163 5.20 4.48 0.91
C LEU A 163 5.00 5.24 2.22
N VAL A 164 5.87 4.95 3.19
CA VAL A 164 5.64 5.20 4.60
C VAL A 164 6.42 6.42 5.11
N SER A 165 7.56 6.73 4.48
CA SER A 165 8.45 7.86 4.81
C SER A 165 7.91 9.24 4.41
N GLY A 166 6.80 9.33 3.66
CA GLY A 166 6.38 10.56 3.00
C GLY A 166 6.13 11.74 3.93
N GLU A 167 7.12 12.62 4.07
CA GLU A 167 6.91 14.07 4.19
C GLU A 167 6.27 14.57 2.86
N ASP A 168 5.32 15.52 2.98
CA ASP A 168 4.42 16.04 1.94
C ASP A 168 3.34 15.06 1.43
N CYS A 169 2.05 15.37 1.21
CA CYS A 169 1.34 16.64 1.07
C CYS A 169 -0.05 16.57 1.73
N GLY A 170 -0.37 17.51 2.63
CA GLY A 170 -1.74 18.02 2.65
C GLY A 170 -2.03 18.64 1.28
N GLY A 171 -3.21 18.41 0.71
CA GLY A 171 -3.61 18.72 -0.68
C GLY A 171 -3.54 20.20 -1.15
N ARG A 172 -2.69 21.03 -0.54
CA ARG A 172 -2.51 22.45 -0.83
C ARG A 172 -1.62 22.75 -2.04
N ASP A 173 -0.68 21.87 -2.39
CA ASP A 173 0.29 22.13 -3.48
C ASP A 173 0.00 21.30 -4.76
N MET A 174 -1.25 20.84 -4.94
CA MET A 174 -1.69 20.20 -6.20
C MET A 174 -1.93 21.22 -7.32
N VAL A 175 -1.79 22.52 -7.04
CA VAL A 175 -1.91 23.60 -8.02
C VAL A 175 -0.90 24.70 -7.67
N GLU A 176 0.27 24.69 -8.30
CA GLU A 176 0.90 25.88 -8.88
C GLU A 176 2.26 25.55 -9.52
N GLY A 177 2.38 25.89 -10.80
CA GLY A 177 3.56 25.64 -11.60
C GLY A 177 4.79 26.37 -11.06
N THR A 178 5.85 25.62 -10.79
CA THR A 178 7.22 26.13 -10.90
C THR A 178 8.08 25.08 -11.58
N GLY A 179 8.11 25.13 -12.92
CA GLY A 179 9.27 24.95 -13.81
C GLY A 179 10.35 23.88 -13.58
N GLY A 180 10.20 22.99 -12.61
CA GLY A 180 11.02 21.80 -12.44
C GLY A 180 10.35 20.69 -13.22
N THR A 181 11.03 20.18 -14.24
CA THR A 181 10.68 18.91 -14.87
C THR A 181 10.45 17.84 -13.80
N HIS A 182 9.20 17.55 -13.48
CA HIS A 182 8.76 16.40 -12.69
C HIS A 182 8.93 15.09 -13.50
N SER A 183 10.12 14.94 -14.11
CA SER A 183 10.52 13.85 -15.01
C SER A 183 10.98 12.59 -14.26
N HIS A 184 10.67 12.46 -12.98
CA HIS A 184 11.12 11.33 -12.15
C HIS A 184 10.01 10.63 -11.38
N MET A 185 8.75 10.71 -11.85
CA MET A 185 7.78 9.66 -11.57
C MET A 185 7.97 8.58 -12.64
N VAL A 186 8.79 7.58 -12.33
CA VAL A 186 8.78 6.35 -13.14
C VAL A 186 7.77 5.42 -12.49
N GLU A 187 6.54 5.51 -12.98
CA GLU A 187 5.46 4.56 -12.76
C GLU A 187 5.99 3.13 -12.94
N GLY A 188 5.61 2.20 -12.04
CA GLY A 188 6.08 0.80 -12.08
C GLY A 188 7.55 0.53 -11.77
N SER A 189 8.42 1.55 -11.78
CA SER A 189 9.86 1.36 -11.58
C SER A 189 10.36 2.10 -10.35
N ILE A 190 10.87 1.33 -9.40
CA ILE A 190 11.84 1.83 -8.42
C ILE A 190 13.01 2.45 -9.26
N SER A 191 13.78 3.44 -8.84
CA SER A 191 14.90 3.98 -9.65
C SER A 191 16.24 3.47 -9.09
N ASN A 192 17.24 3.25 -9.94
CA ASN A 192 18.55 2.68 -9.57
C ASN A 192 19.53 3.73 -9.01
N SER A 193 19.08 4.95 -8.69
CA SER A 193 19.96 6.03 -8.27
C SER A 193 20.20 5.98 -6.76
N SER A 194 21.43 5.62 -6.40
CA SER A 194 21.98 5.55 -5.04
C SER A 194 22.08 6.90 -4.30
N GLN A 195 21.17 7.86 -4.52
CA GLN A 195 21.27 9.17 -3.85
C GLN A 195 20.03 10.08 -3.80
N HIS A 196 18.81 9.63 -4.15
CA HIS A 196 17.62 10.46 -3.94
C HIS A 196 16.48 9.69 -3.26
N SER A 197 15.95 10.30 -2.20
CA SER A 197 14.75 9.91 -1.46
C SER A 197 13.68 9.36 -2.41
N MET A 198 13.45 8.05 -2.37
CA MET A 198 12.33 7.41 -3.06
C MET A 198 11.05 7.60 -2.24
N SER A 199 10.74 8.83 -1.84
CA SER A 199 9.49 9.16 -1.17
C SER A 199 8.43 9.42 -2.23
N SER A 200 7.64 8.40 -2.57
CA SER A 200 6.43 8.63 -3.35
C SER A 200 5.32 7.77 -2.77
N TRP A 201 4.69 8.27 -1.72
CA TRP A 201 3.38 7.81 -1.26
C TRP A 201 2.34 7.81 -2.39
N ARG A 202 2.62 8.48 -3.51
CA ARG A 202 1.86 8.51 -4.78
C ARG A 202 2.12 7.29 -5.67
N TRP A 203 2.60 6.19 -5.10
CA TRP A 203 2.85 4.95 -5.85
C TRP A 203 1.61 4.07 -5.84
N TRP A 204 1.23 3.60 -7.03
CA TRP A 204 0.21 2.58 -7.25
C TRP A 204 0.85 1.37 -7.95
N PRO A 205 0.46 0.12 -7.61
CA PRO A 205 0.95 -1.05 -8.33
C PRO A 205 0.50 -1.05 -9.79
N ASP A 206 1.45 -1.22 -10.71
CA ASP A 206 1.14 -1.50 -12.12
C ASP A 206 0.53 -2.90 -12.31
N TYR A 207 -0.11 -3.12 -13.45
CA TYR A 207 -0.49 -4.46 -13.89
C TYR A 207 0.69 -5.43 -13.84
N SER A 208 0.43 -6.62 -13.30
CA SER A 208 1.45 -7.67 -13.08
C SER A 208 2.55 -7.30 -12.08
N SER A 209 2.34 -6.27 -11.25
CA SER A 209 3.21 -6.04 -10.10
C SER A 209 3.23 -7.28 -9.20
N ALA A 210 4.40 -7.58 -8.66
CA ALA A 210 4.63 -8.75 -7.83
C ALA A 210 5.49 -8.40 -6.62
N ILE A 211 5.02 -8.82 -5.45
CA ILE A 211 5.82 -8.86 -4.23
C ILE A 211 6.21 -10.31 -3.92
N ALA A 212 7.48 -10.54 -3.61
CA ALA A 212 8.00 -11.84 -3.21
C ALA A 212 8.63 -11.74 -1.82
N PHE A 213 8.28 -12.70 -0.97
CA PHE A 213 8.93 -12.93 0.32
C PHE A 213 9.77 -14.19 0.21
N GLU A 214 11.08 -14.04 0.27
CA GLU A 214 12.02 -15.13 0.05
C GLU A 214 12.75 -15.49 1.34
N LEU A 215 12.66 -16.75 1.76
CA LEU A 215 13.44 -17.28 2.86
C LEU A 215 14.84 -17.67 2.36
N VAL A 216 15.86 -16.96 2.84
CA VAL A 216 17.26 -17.15 2.45
C VAL A 216 18.04 -17.75 3.62
N ARG A 217 18.67 -18.90 3.40
CA ARG A 217 19.56 -19.54 4.36
C ARG A 217 20.92 -18.84 4.37
N LEU A 218 21.40 -18.47 5.55
CA LEU A 218 22.75 -17.93 5.73
C LEU A 218 23.76 -19.06 5.94
N ASN A 219 24.96 -18.90 5.39
CA ASN A 219 26.07 -19.81 5.65
C ASN A 219 26.56 -19.64 7.10
N LYS A 220 26.96 -20.76 7.74
CA LYS A 220 27.55 -20.73 9.09
C LYS A 220 28.78 -19.81 9.09
N GLY A 221 28.80 -18.83 10.00
CA GLY A 221 29.89 -17.86 10.13
C GLY A 221 29.55 -16.42 9.69
N HIS A 222 28.32 -16.14 9.29
CA HIS A 222 27.85 -14.76 9.09
C HIS A 222 27.73 -14.00 10.42
N GLU A 223 28.03 -12.70 10.39
CA GLU A 223 28.05 -11.79 11.56
C GLU A 223 26.67 -11.52 12.20
N TYR A 224 25.58 -12.10 11.69
CA TYR A 224 24.20 -11.88 12.14
C TYR A 224 23.74 -12.84 13.25
N GLY A 225 24.61 -13.04 14.26
CA GLY A 225 24.30 -13.84 15.46
C GLY A 225 23.89 -15.29 15.15
N ASP A 226 22.99 -15.86 15.97
CA ASP A 226 22.48 -17.24 15.81
C ASP A 226 21.45 -17.40 14.68
N THR A 227 21.21 -16.34 13.90
CA THR A 227 20.18 -16.35 12.86
C THR A 227 20.65 -17.16 11.64
N THR A 228 19.98 -18.28 11.39
CA THR A 228 20.31 -19.17 10.27
C THR A 228 19.57 -18.82 8.97
N HIS A 229 18.50 -18.04 9.05
CA HIS A 229 17.64 -17.68 7.94
C HIS A 229 17.15 -16.23 8.05
N ILE A 230 17.05 -15.57 6.90
CA ILE A 230 16.48 -14.23 6.76
C ILE A 230 15.37 -14.25 5.70
N ILE A 231 14.50 -13.27 5.73
CA ILE A 231 13.47 -13.00 4.75
C ILE A 231 13.92 -11.79 3.92
N ARG A 232 13.95 -11.96 2.61
CA ARG A 232 14.13 -10.87 1.66
C ARG A 232 12.78 -10.52 1.04
N VAL A 233 12.42 -9.24 1.07
CA VAL A 233 11.21 -8.75 0.40
C VAL A 233 11.60 -8.09 -0.91
N ILE A 234 10.98 -8.50 -2.00
CA ILE A 234 11.26 -8.02 -3.36
C ILE A 234 9.97 -7.48 -3.98
N LEU A 235 9.99 -6.26 -4.50
CA LEU A 235 8.91 -5.69 -5.30
C LEU A 235 9.40 -5.45 -6.72
N ASN A 236 8.71 -6.03 -7.71
CA ASN A 236 9.02 -5.88 -9.14
C ASN A 236 10.51 -6.12 -9.45
N GLY A 237 11.08 -7.17 -8.84
CA GLY A 237 12.48 -7.56 -9.02
C GLY A 237 13.50 -6.76 -8.19
N ARG A 238 13.06 -5.87 -7.29
CA ARG A 238 13.96 -5.08 -6.44
C ARG A 238 13.74 -5.32 -4.96
N THR A 239 14.83 -5.49 -4.24
CA THR A 239 14.79 -5.61 -2.78
C THR A 239 14.26 -4.33 -2.17
N LEU A 240 13.26 -4.46 -1.28
CA LEU A 240 12.71 -3.34 -0.54
C LEU A 240 13.55 -3.01 0.69
N CYS A 241 13.58 -1.72 1.01
CA CYS A 241 13.95 -1.23 2.32
C CYS A 241 12.67 -1.10 3.15
N LEU A 242 12.69 -1.62 4.36
CA LEU A 242 11.55 -1.58 5.28
C LEU A 242 11.87 -0.56 6.35
N LEU A 243 10.95 0.35 6.65
CA LEU A 243 11.06 1.15 7.86
C LEU A 243 10.63 0.29 9.05
N PRO A 244 11.36 0.38 10.18
CA PRO A 244 10.89 -0.17 11.42
C PRO A 244 9.66 0.63 11.86
N ARG A 245 8.48 0.14 11.47
CA ARG A 245 7.22 0.64 12.01
C ARG A 245 6.65 -0.44 12.90
N LEU A 246 6.26 0.04 14.08
CA LEU A 246 5.35 -0.52 15.08
C LEU A 246 6.01 -0.62 16.46
N SER A 247 6.04 0.50 17.18
CA SER A 247 5.80 0.45 18.63
C SER A 247 4.33 0.80 18.88
N THR A 248 3.72 0.19 19.89
CA THR A 248 2.35 0.49 20.36
C THR A 248 2.21 1.88 20.99
N ASP A 249 3.23 2.73 20.87
CA ASP A 249 3.52 3.80 21.83
C ASP A 249 3.69 5.17 21.17
N ASP A 250 3.66 5.20 19.84
CA ASP A 250 3.98 6.40 19.05
C ASP A 250 2.81 7.38 18.91
N GLU A 251 1.86 7.38 19.85
CA GLU A 251 1.08 8.56 20.22
C GLU A 251 1.00 8.71 21.77
N GLY A 252 2.16 8.83 22.41
CA GLY A 252 2.25 9.40 23.77
C GLY A 252 2.23 8.43 24.95
N ILE A 253 2.35 7.12 24.74
CA ILE A 253 2.28 6.13 25.82
C ILE A 253 3.35 5.06 25.62
N LEU A 254 4.59 5.25 26.10
CA LEU A 254 5.43 4.25 26.79
C LEU A 254 6.83 4.85 27.00
N LYS A 255 7.18 5.13 28.25
CA LYS A 255 8.50 5.63 28.64
C LYS A 255 9.48 4.56 29.10
N ASP A 256 9.07 3.31 29.31
CA ASP A 256 9.86 2.36 30.13
C ASP A 256 10.05 0.96 29.51
N GLN A 257 10.37 0.86 28.21
CA GLN A 257 10.79 -0.41 27.58
C GLN A 257 12.24 -0.32 27.05
N PRO A 258 13.13 -1.28 27.38
CA PRO A 258 14.54 -1.20 27.05
C PRO A 258 14.82 -1.31 25.53
N PRO A 259 15.91 -0.70 25.04
CA PRO A 259 16.10 -0.37 23.61
C PRO A 259 16.44 -1.55 22.68
N CYS A 260 16.42 -2.79 23.16
CA CYS A 260 16.83 -3.98 22.40
C CYS A 260 15.70 -4.69 21.63
N SER A 261 14.43 -4.26 21.78
CA SER A 261 13.28 -4.76 21.01
C SER A 261 12.73 -3.76 19.98
N ARG A 262 13.45 -2.67 19.73
CA ARG A 262 13.04 -1.61 18.81
C ARG A 262 13.62 -1.87 17.42
N GLN A 263 12.74 -2.27 16.51
CA GLN A 263 13.01 -2.63 15.12
C GLN A 263 14.01 -1.67 14.44
N ARG A 264 14.95 -2.23 13.66
CA ARG A 264 15.84 -1.50 12.75
C ARG A 264 15.85 -2.29 11.44
N PHE A 265 15.31 -1.72 10.37
CA PHE A 265 15.42 -2.25 9.01
C PHE A 265 15.72 -1.04 8.11
N GLY A 266 16.64 -1.19 7.15
CA GLY A 266 17.15 -0.06 6.36
C GLY A 266 18.31 0.72 7.01
N ALA A 267 19.06 1.44 6.16
CA ALA A 267 20.46 1.83 6.33
C ALA A 267 20.88 2.30 7.75
N VAL A 268 21.74 1.52 8.39
CA VAL A 268 22.58 2.00 9.49
C VAL A 268 23.84 2.58 8.85
N SER A 269 24.17 3.81 9.24
CA SER A 269 25.51 4.40 9.04
C SER A 269 26.57 3.32 9.30
N GLU A 270 27.54 3.16 8.39
CA GLU A 270 28.60 2.13 8.42
C GLU A 270 28.35 0.79 7.69
N GLY A 271 27.38 0.71 6.78
CA GLY A 271 27.41 -0.29 5.69
C GLY A 271 26.90 -1.70 6.02
N GLN A 272 26.24 -1.90 7.17
CA GLN A 272 25.52 -3.14 7.48
C GLN A 272 24.01 -2.93 7.32
N SER A 273 23.39 -3.61 6.35
CA SER A 273 21.92 -3.64 6.21
C SER A 273 21.33 -4.69 7.14
N GLN A 274 20.46 -4.30 8.06
CA GLN A 274 19.76 -5.27 8.91
C GLN A 274 18.68 -5.99 8.09
N MET A 275 18.74 -7.33 8.06
CA MET A 275 17.84 -8.18 7.29
C MET A 275 16.67 -8.64 8.16
N LEU A 276 15.48 -8.77 7.57
CA LEU A 276 14.27 -9.24 8.27
C LEU A 276 14.45 -10.70 8.67
N SER A 277 14.39 -11.05 9.94
CA SER A 277 14.41 -12.45 10.39
C SER A 277 12.99 -13.04 10.48
N LEU A 278 12.89 -14.36 10.70
CA LEU A 278 11.60 -15.02 10.98
C LEU A 278 10.95 -14.49 12.27
N SER A 279 11.74 -14.20 13.31
CA SER A 279 11.23 -13.62 14.55
C SER A 279 10.72 -12.19 14.35
N ASP A 280 11.38 -11.40 13.49
CA ASP A 280 10.93 -10.05 13.18
C ASP A 280 9.60 -10.07 12.42
N PHE A 281 9.45 -11.01 11.48
CA PHE A 281 8.20 -11.18 10.74
C PHE A 281 7.06 -11.65 11.64
N ALA A 282 7.33 -12.58 12.57
CA ALA A 282 6.37 -12.97 13.60
C ALA A 282 5.97 -11.79 14.50
N GLN A 283 6.92 -10.92 14.84
CA GLN A 283 6.63 -9.71 15.62
C GLN A 283 5.72 -8.73 14.85
N ILE A 284 5.95 -8.52 13.56
CA ILE A 284 5.06 -7.70 12.71
C ILE A 284 3.63 -8.24 12.76
N ILE A 285 3.46 -9.56 12.59
CA ILE A 285 2.13 -10.21 12.64
C ILE A 285 1.48 -10.02 14.02
N SER A 286 2.22 -10.26 15.10
CA SER A 286 1.72 -10.08 16.46
C SER A 286 1.21 -8.66 16.72
N VAL A 287 1.91 -7.63 16.23
CA VAL A 287 1.43 -6.25 16.38
C VAL A 287 0.15 -5.99 15.56
N LEU A 288 0.09 -6.49 14.32
CA LEU A 288 -1.13 -6.39 13.51
C LEU A 288 -2.32 -7.04 14.24
N GLU A 289 -2.14 -8.24 14.77
CA GLU A 289 -3.18 -8.96 15.51
C GLU A 289 -3.61 -8.20 16.78
N GLN A 290 -2.68 -7.69 17.59
CA GLN A 290 -2.99 -6.91 18.79
C GLN A 290 -3.83 -5.67 18.47
N SER A 291 -3.54 -5.00 17.36
CA SER A 291 -4.31 -3.84 16.90
C SER A 291 -5.77 -4.18 16.56
N SER A 292 -6.04 -5.45 16.23
CA SER A 292 -7.40 -5.95 15.96
C SER A 292 -8.21 -6.14 17.25
N TYR A 293 -7.57 -6.48 18.38
CA TYR A 293 -8.23 -6.78 19.65
C TYR A 293 -8.42 -5.58 20.59
N ALA A 294 -7.65 -4.49 20.42
CA ALA A 294 -7.61 -3.38 21.38
C ALA A 294 -8.94 -2.60 21.58
N SER A 295 -9.99 -2.84 20.80
CA SER A 295 -11.29 -2.12 20.94
C SER A 295 -12.43 -2.91 21.55
N THR A 296 -12.33 -4.22 21.77
CA THR A 296 -13.47 -4.99 22.32
C THR A 296 -13.74 -4.72 23.80
N ASN A 297 -12.90 -3.93 24.47
CA ASN A 297 -13.03 -3.61 25.89
C ASN A 297 -13.59 -2.21 26.20
N GLU A 298 -13.90 -1.38 25.19
CA GLU A 298 -14.48 -0.05 25.43
C GLU A 298 -16.00 0.02 25.29
N ASP A 299 -16.65 -1.02 24.74
CA ASP A 299 -18.11 -1.13 24.77
C ASP A 299 -18.55 -2.18 25.80
N GLY A 300 -18.89 -1.70 27.00
CA GLY A 300 -19.67 -2.44 27.97
C GLY A 300 -21.08 -2.69 27.43
N GLY A 301 -21.23 -3.69 26.57
CA GLY A 301 -22.50 -4.13 25.99
C GLY A 301 -22.62 -5.65 26.05
N VAL A 302 -23.55 -6.12 26.88
CA VAL A 302 -23.85 -7.52 27.19
C VAL A 302 -23.91 -8.41 25.94
N TYR A 303 -23.17 -9.52 25.99
CA TYR A 303 -23.23 -10.66 25.06
C TYR A 303 -24.67 -11.11 24.75
N ASN A 304 -24.94 -11.39 23.47
CA ASN A 304 -25.66 -12.60 23.10
C ASN A 304 -25.07 -13.15 21.82
N GLY A 305 -24.47 -14.34 21.93
CA GLY A 305 -23.80 -15.02 20.84
C GLY A 305 -24.78 -15.44 19.75
N THR A 306 -24.38 -15.25 18.50
CA THR A 306 -24.88 -16.07 17.40
C THR A 306 -23.72 -16.24 16.41
N LYS A 307 -23.26 -17.49 16.26
CA LYS A 307 -22.37 -17.90 15.18
C LYS A 307 -23.08 -17.59 13.85
N VAL A 308 -22.45 -16.81 12.98
CA VAL A 308 -22.85 -16.71 11.58
C VAL A 308 -21.71 -17.27 10.75
N GLY A 309 -21.97 -18.41 10.11
CA GLY A 309 -21.08 -19.03 9.14
C GLY A 309 -21.03 -18.22 7.86
N VAL A 310 -19.87 -18.23 7.21
CA VAL A 310 -19.66 -17.66 5.88
C VAL A 310 -19.89 -18.77 4.85
N GLU A 311 -21.00 -18.71 4.13
CA GLU A 311 -21.12 -19.21 2.76
C GLU A 311 -20.92 -17.95 1.88
N GLY A 312 -20.02 -17.88 0.91
CA GLY A 312 -19.78 -18.83 -0.17
C GLY A 312 -20.55 -18.36 -1.40
N GLY A 313 -20.01 -17.36 -2.11
CA GLY A 313 -20.56 -16.80 -3.35
C GLY A 313 -19.51 -16.01 -4.10
#